data_AF-A0A8H7ZNY3-F1
#
_entry.id   AF-A0A8H7ZNY3-F1
#
_cell.length_a   1.000
_cell.length_b   1.000
_cell.length_c   1.000
_cell.angle_alpha   90.00
_cell.angle_beta   90.00
_cell.angle_gamma   90.00
#
_symmetry.space_group_name_H-M   'P 1'
#
loop_
_entity.id
_entity.type
_entity.pdbx_description
1 polymer ?
#
loop_
_entity_poly.entity_id
_entity_poly.type
_entity_poly.pdbx_seq_one_letter_code
_entity_poly.pdbx_strand_id
1 'polypeptide(L)'
;MVLLPPIIFEAAFTLQRMTFFKNILVILSLAFIGGVYSAIFVSGLMWLFTRFLPYKLTMVESLVYGSLISSTDPVTILAMLPSSVDKKLYMLIFGESALNDAVAIILYRFFTELADPTVPLGFSALLTSALSSIAVFVGSFAVGVVVALAFALLTKYVKMPDGSVYELAMLMIFAYMSYLMAELFHLTGIVSIFFCGSAMSHYAYNNLSE
;
A
#
# COMPACT_ATOMS: atom_id res chain seq x y z
N MET A 1 -4.76 7.63 -12.61
CA MET A 1 -4.77 7.73 -11.13
C MET A 1 -3.96 8.94 -10.69
N VAL A 2 -4.52 10.15 -10.79
CA VAL A 2 -3.80 11.39 -10.43
C VAL A 2 -4.12 11.84 -8.99
N LEU A 3 -5.30 11.53 -8.48
CA LEU A 3 -5.77 12.00 -7.16
C LEU A 3 -5.43 11.06 -5.99
N LEU A 4 -5.10 9.81 -6.28
CA LEU A 4 -4.81 8.77 -5.27
C LEU A 4 -3.45 8.97 -4.57
N PRO A 5 -2.35 9.34 -5.27
CA PRO A 5 -1.05 9.56 -4.62
C PRO A 5 -1.06 10.62 -3.49
N PRO A 6 -1.66 11.81 -3.65
CA PRO A 6 -1.76 12.80 -2.58
C PRO A 6 -2.46 12.30 -1.31
N ILE A 7 -3.56 11.56 -1.47
CA ILE A 7 -4.36 11.04 -0.34
C ILE A 7 -3.54 10.04 0.46
N ILE A 8 -2.86 9.11 -0.21
CA ILE A 8 -2.01 8.10 0.45
C ILE A 8 -0.78 8.74 1.09
N PHE A 9 -0.22 9.78 0.45
CA PHE A 9 0.89 10.52 1.01
C PHE A 9 0.50 11.26 2.30
N GLU A 10 -0.60 12.00 2.29
CA GLU A 10 -1.13 12.71 3.46
C GLU A 10 -1.43 11.72 4.60
N ALA A 11 -2.08 10.61 4.27
CA ALA A 11 -2.35 9.51 5.17
C ALA A 11 -1.07 8.96 5.84
N ALA A 12 -0.03 8.70 5.06
CA ALA A 12 1.24 8.21 5.58
C ALA A 12 2.03 9.27 6.37
N PHE A 13 1.91 10.55 6.00
CA PHE A 13 2.66 11.65 6.61
C PHE A 13 2.10 12.04 7.99
N THR A 14 0.78 12.04 8.14
CA THR A 14 0.05 12.39 9.39
C THR A 14 0.09 11.29 10.45
N LEU A 15 0.63 10.13 10.09
CA LEU A 15 0.66 8.94 10.92
C LEU A 15 1.45 9.15 12.23
N GLN A 16 0.87 8.78 13.37
CA GLN A 16 1.55 8.90 14.67
C GLN A 16 2.70 7.88 14.81
N ARG A 17 3.89 8.36 14.44
CA ARG A 17 5.16 7.63 14.28
C ARG A 17 5.46 6.61 15.39
N MET A 18 5.42 7.02 16.66
CA MET A 18 5.86 6.16 17.77
C MET A 18 4.93 4.98 18.04
N THR A 19 3.62 5.13 17.81
CA THR A 19 2.65 4.05 18.07
C THR A 19 2.54 3.11 16.87
N PHE A 20 2.73 3.62 15.66
CA PHE A 20 2.74 2.81 14.44
C PHE A 20 3.89 1.82 14.40
N PHE A 21 5.13 2.31 14.53
CA PHE A 21 6.31 1.45 14.42
C PHE A 21 6.38 0.42 15.56
N LYS A 22 5.82 0.73 16.73
CA LYS A 22 5.65 -0.24 17.82
C LYS A 22 4.72 -1.40 17.48
N ASN A 23 3.74 -1.19 16.59
CA ASN A 23 2.73 -2.19 16.23
C ASN A 23 2.81 -2.61 14.74
N ILE A 24 3.88 -2.25 14.03
CA ILE A 24 4.00 -2.47 12.58
C ILE A 24 3.82 -3.94 12.18
N LEU A 25 4.32 -4.87 13.00
CA LEU A 25 4.15 -6.30 12.76
C LEU A 25 2.69 -6.74 12.84
N VAL A 26 1.92 -6.19 13.78
CA VAL A 26 0.49 -6.47 13.92
C VAL A 26 -0.25 -5.92 12.70
N ILE A 27 0.06 -4.68 12.30
CA ILE A 27 -0.57 -4.04 11.14
C ILE A 27 -0.27 -4.80 9.85
N LEU A 28 1.00 -5.16 9.61
CA LEU A 28 1.40 -5.99 8.48
C LEU A 28 0.71 -7.35 8.51
N SER A 29 0.62 -8.00 9.68
CA SER A 29 -0.06 -9.29 9.80
C SER A 29 -1.54 -9.18 9.48
N LEU A 30 -2.22 -8.11 9.92
CA LEU A 30 -3.63 -7.88 9.64
C LEU A 30 -3.85 -7.61 8.16
N ALA A 31 -3.03 -6.73 7.55
CA ALA A 31 -3.14 -6.41 6.14
C ALA A 31 -2.86 -7.64 5.24
N PHE A 32 -1.78 -8.39 5.49
CA PHE A 32 -1.44 -9.55 4.67
C PHE A 32 -2.35 -10.76 4.93
N ILE A 33 -2.48 -11.19 6.18
CA ILE A 33 -3.25 -12.41 6.51
C ILE A 33 -4.74 -12.13 6.31
N GLY A 34 -5.23 -10.98 6.77
CA GLY A 34 -6.61 -10.56 6.59
C GLY A 34 -6.97 -10.35 5.12
N GLY A 35 -6.11 -9.66 4.35
CA GLY A 35 -6.30 -9.46 2.91
C GLY A 35 -6.33 -10.77 2.13
N VAL A 36 -5.36 -11.68 2.37
CA VAL A 36 -5.32 -13.01 1.74
C VAL A 36 -6.56 -13.83 2.11
N TYR A 37 -6.94 -13.85 3.39
CA TYR A 37 -8.12 -14.56 3.85
C TYR A 37 -9.40 -14.02 3.18
N SER A 38 -9.59 -12.70 3.19
CA SER A 38 -10.73 -12.02 2.57
C SER A 38 -10.80 -12.33 1.07
N ALA A 39 -9.67 -12.20 0.36
CA ALA A 39 -9.58 -12.49 -1.05
C ALA A 39 -9.98 -13.94 -1.36
N ILE A 40 -9.42 -14.92 -0.66
CA ILE A 40 -9.73 -16.34 -0.87
C ILE A 40 -11.20 -16.64 -0.55
N PHE A 41 -11.72 -16.08 0.54
CA PHE A 41 -13.10 -16.29 0.98
C PHE A 41 -14.11 -15.77 -0.05
N VAL A 42 -13.95 -14.51 -0.49
CA VAL A 42 -14.81 -13.88 -1.51
C VAL A 42 -14.69 -14.61 -2.85
N SER A 43 -13.47 -15.00 -3.24
CA SER A 43 -13.22 -15.76 -4.48
C SER A 43 -13.93 -17.11 -4.47
N GLY A 44 -13.86 -17.83 -3.35
CA GLY A 44 -14.52 -19.13 -3.17
C GLY A 44 -16.04 -19.01 -3.26
N LEU A 45 -16.61 -17.99 -2.63
CA LEU A 45 -18.05 -17.68 -2.73
C LEU A 45 -18.45 -17.36 -4.17
N MET A 46 -17.68 -16.51 -4.86
CA MET A 46 -17.94 -16.13 -6.25
C MET A 46 -17.86 -17.33 -7.20
N TRP A 47 -16.85 -18.17 -7.04
CA TRP A 47 -16.68 -19.38 -7.83
C TRP A 47 -17.84 -20.36 -7.63
N LEU A 48 -18.32 -20.53 -6.39
CA LEU A 48 -19.49 -21.37 -6.11
C LEU A 48 -20.77 -20.77 -6.72
N PHE A 49 -20.97 -19.46 -6.58
CA PHE A 49 -22.16 -18.77 -7.06
C PHE A 49 -22.28 -18.77 -8.58
N THR A 50 -21.18 -18.56 -9.29
CA THR A 50 -21.14 -18.57 -10.76
C THR A 50 -21.47 -19.92 -11.38
N ARG A 51 -21.44 -21.01 -10.59
CA ARG A 51 -21.90 -22.34 -11.04
C ARG A 51 -23.41 -22.41 -11.27
N PHE A 52 -24.19 -21.52 -10.65
CA PHE A 52 -25.64 -21.38 -10.84
C PHE A 52 -26.01 -20.35 -11.92
N LEU A 53 -25.04 -19.62 -12.45
CA LEU A 53 -25.22 -18.61 -13.50
C LEU A 53 -24.88 -19.17 -14.89
N PRO A 54 -25.44 -18.59 -15.96
CA PRO A 54 -25.08 -18.98 -17.33
C PRO A 54 -23.63 -18.65 -17.68
N TYR A 55 -23.04 -17.64 -17.02
CA TYR A 55 -21.64 -17.26 -17.20
C TYR A 55 -20.79 -17.85 -16.06
N LYS A 56 -19.91 -18.79 -16.41
CA LYS A 56 -19.04 -19.49 -15.46
C LYS A 56 -17.67 -18.82 -15.46
N LEU A 57 -17.31 -18.22 -14.33
CA LEU A 57 -15.95 -17.74 -14.13
C LEU A 57 -15.02 -18.91 -13.85
N THR A 58 -13.82 -18.85 -14.41
CA THR A 58 -12.73 -19.74 -14.02
C THR A 58 -12.33 -19.48 -12.57
N MET A 59 -11.66 -20.45 -11.96
CA MET A 59 -11.17 -20.30 -10.57
C MET A 59 -10.20 -19.11 -10.46
N VAL A 60 -9.36 -18.89 -11.48
CA VAL A 60 -8.41 -17.78 -11.48
C VAL A 60 -9.10 -16.44 -11.65
N GLU A 61 -10.09 -16.31 -12.54
CA GLU A 61 -10.90 -15.08 -12.64
C GLU A 61 -11.64 -14.77 -11.33
N SER A 62 -12.10 -15.80 -10.63
CA SER A 62 -12.72 -15.64 -9.31
C SER A 62 -11.72 -15.18 -8.26
N LEU A 63 -10.47 -15.68 -8.31
CA LEU A 63 -9.36 -15.25 -7.44
C LEU A 63 -8.93 -13.81 -7.69
N VAL A 64 -8.83 -13.43 -8.96
CA VAL A 64 -8.59 -12.04 -9.39
C VAL A 64 -9.70 -11.14 -8.86
N TYR A 65 -10.96 -11.55 -9.00
CA TYR A 65 -12.09 -10.80 -8.45
C TYR A 65 -11.99 -10.62 -6.93
N GLY A 66 -11.77 -11.69 -6.16
CA GLY A 66 -11.66 -11.57 -4.71
C GLY A 66 -10.46 -10.73 -4.27
N SER A 67 -9.34 -10.74 -5.00
CA SER A 67 -8.20 -9.86 -4.70
C SER A 67 -8.57 -8.38 -4.83
N LEU A 68 -9.33 -8.00 -5.86
CA LEU A 68 -9.77 -6.61 -6.06
C LEU A 68 -10.75 -6.14 -4.99
N ILE A 69 -11.61 -7.04 -4.49
CA ILE A 69 -12.62 -6.74 -3.47
C ILE A 69 -12.05 -6.80 -2.04
N SER A 70 -10.86 -7.37 -1.85
CA SER A 70 -10.26 -7.54 -0.52
C SER A 70 -9.79 -6.23 0.13
N SER A 71 -9.52 -5.19 -0.66
CA SER A 71 -9.17 -3.84 -0.17
C SER A 71 -10.38 -3.18 0.51
N THR A 72 -10.14 -2.59 1.68
CA THR A 72 -11.15 -1.98 2.55
C THR A 72 -10.83 -0.51 2.76
N ASP A 73 -11.84 0.36 2.68
CA ASP A 73 -11.70 1.79 2.96
C ASP A 73 -12.08 2.08 4.43
N PRO A 74 -11.16 2.61 5.27
CA PRO A 74 -11.45 2.85 6.66
C PRO A 74 -12.14 4.20 6.90
N VAL A 75 -12.26 5.08 5.90
CA VAL A 75 -12.65 6.50 6.09
C VAL A 75 -13.97 6.62 6.84
N THR A 76 -14.97 5.82 6.47
CA THR A 76 -16.28 5.84 7.15
C THR A 76 -16.18 5.36 8.60
N ILE A 77 -15.42 4.29 8.84
CA ILE A 77 -15.27 3.72 10.19
C ILE A 77 -14.52 4.71 11.09
N LEU A 78 -13.42 5.27 10.59
CA LEU A 78 -12.62 6.25 11.33
C LEU A 78 -13.40 7.52 11.65
N ALA A 79 -14.30 7.96 10.75
CA ALA A 79 -15.16 9.12 10.98
C ALA A 79 -16.23 8.88 12.08
N MET A 80 -16.65 7.63 12.28
CA MET A 80 -17.63 7.26 13.30
C MET A 80 -17.00 6.92 14.66
N LEU A 81 -15.67 6.81 14.74
CA LEU A 81 -15.00 6.52 16.00
C LEU A 81 -15.12 7.69 16.98
N PRO A 82 -15.47 7.44 18.25
CA PRO A 82 -15.54 8.50 19.25
C PRO A 82 -14.14 9.03 19.56
N SER A 83 -14.04 10.31 19.90
CA SER A 83 -12.76 10.97 20.25
C SER A 83 -12.04 10.36 21.46
N SER A 84 -12.75 9.53 22.24
CA SER A 84 -12.23 8.78 23.39
C SER A 84 -11.64 7.41 23.03
N VAL A 85 -11.67 7.00 21.75
CA VAL A 85 -11.13 5.70 21.34
C VAL A 85 -9.63 5.62 21.60
N ASP A 86 -9.16 4.41 21.94
CA ASP A 86 -7.73 4.17 22.10
C ASP A 86 -6.99 4.51 20.79
N LYS A 87 -5.98 5.38 20.91
CA LYS A 87 -5.08 5.76 19.81
C LYS A 87 -4.47 4.52 19.15
N LYS A 88 -4.25 3.44 19.90
CA LYS A 88 -3.76 2.17 19.36
C LYS A 88 -4.75 1.57 18.36
N LEU A 89 -6.04 1.54 18.68
CA LEU A 89 -7.06 0.96 17.80
C LEU A 89 -7.23 1.79 16.52
N TYR A 90 -7.27 3.11 16.65
CA TYR A 90 -7.32 4.03 15.50
C TYR A 90 -6.16 3.75 14.53
N MET A 91 -4.94 3.63 15.06
CA MET A 91 -3.74 3.39 14.27
C MET A 91 -3.70 1.99 13.63
N LEU A 92 -4.24 0.97 14.31
CA LEU A 92 -4.35 -0.38 13.76
C LEU A 92 -5.30 -0.43 12.57
N ILE A 93 -6.49 0.16 12.70
CA ILE A 93 -7.50 0.21 11.62
C ILE A 93 -6.95 1.00 10.44
N PHE A 94 -6.44 2.20 10.70
CA PHE A 94 -5.89 3.05 9.65
C PHE A 94 -4.72 2.36 8.91
N GLY A 95 -3.77 1.80 9.65
CA GLY A 95 -2.59 1.18 9.07
C GLY A 95 -2.92 -0.10 8.29
N GLU A 96 -3.87 -0.90 8.79
CA GLU A 96 -4.34 -2.11 8.10
C GLU A 96 -4.91 -1.72 6.75
N SER A 97 -5.85 -0.77 6.71
CA SER A 97 -6.52 -0.43 5.47
C SER A 97 -5.61 0.33 4.51
N ALA A 98 -4.69 1.17 5.01
CA ALA A 98 -3.69 1.84 4.16
C ALA A 98 -2.72 0.85 3.48
N LEU A 99 -2.38 -0.26 4.14
CA LEU A 99 -1.54 -1.33 3.56
C LEU A 99 -2.37 -2.36 2.79
N ASN A 100 -3.66 -2.51 3.08
CA ASN A 100 -4.53 -3.48 2.43
C ASN A 100 -4.68 -3.20 0.91
N ASP A 101 -4.72 -1.94 0.49
CA ASP A 101 -4.71 -1.55 -0.93
C ASP A 101 -3.49 -2.10 -1.67
N ALA A 102 -2.33 -2.02 -1.04
CA ALA A 102 -1.10 -2.57 -1.57
C ALA A 102 -1.16 -4.11 -1.66
N VAL A 103 -1.65 -4.76 -0.60
CA VAL A 103 -1.80 -6.22 -0.56
C VAL A 103 -2.76 -6.70 -1.64
N ALA A 104 -3.90 -6.02 -1.84
CA ALA A 104 -4.87 -6.32 -2.88
C ALA A 104 -4.24 -6.27 -4.29
N ILE A 105 -3.43 -5.24 -4.58
CA ILE A 105 -2.71 -5.11 -5.85
C ILE A 105 -1.67 -6.23 -6.03
N ILE A 106 -0.97 -6.60 -4.96
CA ILE A 106 0.00 -7.70 -4.99
C ILE A 106 -0.70 -9.03 -5.29
N LEU A 107 -1.83 -9.30 -4.62
CA LEU A 107 -2.63 -10.50 -4.85
C LEU A 107 -3.22 -10.53 -6.26
N TYR A 108 -3.67 -9.38 -6.75
CA TYR A 108 -4.13 -9.23 -8.14
C TYR A 108 -3.03 -9.62 -9.14
N ARG A 109 -1.82 -9.08 -8.98
CA ARG A 109 -0.67 -9.42 -9.84
C ARG A 109 -0.30 -10.90 -9.74
N PHE A 110 -0.26 -11.44 -8.52
CA PHE A 110 -0.01 -12.85 -8.28
C PHE A 110 -1.00 -13.76 -9.03
N PHE A 111 -2.31 -13.50 -8.92
CA PHE A 111 -3.33 -14.33 -9.57
C PHE A 111 -3.41 -14.13 -11.07
N THR A 112 -3.13 -12.92 -11.57
CA THR A 112 -3.07 -12.66 -13.02
C THR A 112 -1.86 -13.30 -13.69
N GLU A 113 -0.70 -13.33 -13.04
CA GLU A 113 0.46 -14.12 -13.50
C GLU A 113 0.13 -15.62 -13.54
N LEU A 114 -0.60 -16.11 -12.53
CA LEU A 114 -1.04 -17.51 -12.48
C LEU A 114 -2.13 -17.84 -13.53
N ALA A 115 -2.82 -16.83 -14.04
CA ALA A 115 -3.83 -16.97 -15.10
C ALA A 115 -3.21 -17.16 -16.49
N ASP A 116 -1.93 -16.86 -16.65
CA ASP A 116 -1.27 -16.91 -17.94
C ASP A 116 -1.15 -18.37 -18.43
N PRO A 117 -1.78 -18.73 -19.55
CA PRO A 117 -1.79 -20.11 -20.06
C PRO A 117 -0.40 -20.58 -20.52
N THR A 118 0.58 -19.68 -20.63
CA THR A 118 1.97 -20.02 -20.97
C THR A 118 2.77 -20.54 -19.77
N VAL A 119 2.29 -20.31 -18.54
CA VAL A 119 2.95 -20.75 -17.32
C VAL A 119 2.41 -22.12 -16.90
N PRO A 120 3.25 -23.17 -16.83
CA PRO A 120 2.77 -24.48 -16.37
C PRO A 120 2.33 -24.38 -14.91
N LEU A 121 1.03 -24.62 -14.66
CA LEU A 121 0.44 -24.68 -13.33
C LEU A 121 1.14 -25.79 -12.51
N GLY A 122 1.91 -25.37 -11.50
CA GLY A 122 2.67 -26.26 -10.64
C GLY A 122 3.22 -25.52 -9.41
N PHE A 123 3.78 -26.27 -8.47
CA PHE A 123 4.38 -25.70 -7.25
C PHE A 123 5.48 -24.67 -7.58
N SER A 124 6.24 -24.90 -8.65
CA SER A 124 7.24 -23.95 -9.15
C SER A 124 6.64 -22.61 -9.57
N ALA A 125 5.52 -22.61 -10.30
CA ALA A 125 4.85 -21.39 -10.74
C ALA A 125 4.30 -20.58 -9.55
N LEU A 126 3.67 -21.27 -8.59
CA LEU A 126 3.23 -20.66 -7.33
C LEU A 126 4.39 -20.02 -6.57
N LEU A 127 5.51 -20.72 -6.46
CA LEU A 127 6.69 -20.22 -5.76
C LEU A 127 7.28 -19.00 -6.48
N THR A 128 7.39 -19.04 -7.81
CA THR A 128 7.91 -17.92 -8.60
C THR A 128 7.02 -16.69 -8.51
N SER A 129 5.70 -16.84 -8.58
CA SER A 129 4.77 -15.72 -8.45
C SER A 129 4.75 -15.16 -7.02
N ALA A 130 4.94 -16.01 -6.00
CA ALA A 130 5.05 -15.53 -4.62
C ALA A 130 6.34 -14.73 -4.40
N LEU A 131 7.46 -15.22 -4.94
CA LEU A 131 8.75 -14.53 -4.91
C LEU A 131 8.71 -13.22 -5.71
N SER A 132 8.11 -13.19 -6.91
CA SER A 132 7.96 -11.97 -7.71
C SER A 132 7.14 -10.92 -6.96
N SER A 133 6.04 -11.34 -6.35
CA SER A 133 5.16 -10.49 -5.53
C SER A 133 5.88 -9.87 -4.33
N ILE A 134 6.65 -10.67 -3.59
CA ILE A 134 7.46 -10.19 -2.47
C ILE A 134 8.57 -9.25 -2.96
N ALA A 135 9.24 -9.59 -4.06
CA ALA A 135 10.29 -8.76 -4.65
C ALA A 135 9.75 -7.39 -5.08
N VAL A 136 8.55 -7.36 -5.68
CA VAL A 136 7.86 -6.11 -6.04
C VAL A 136 7.55 -5.27 -4.81
N PHE A 137 7.05 -5.88 -3.72
CA PHE A 137 6.77 -5.16 -2.47
C PHE A 137 8.03 -4.58 -1.83
N VAL A 138 9.09 -5.40 -1.70
CA VAL A 138 10.38 -4.97 -1.12
C VAL A 138 11.05 -3.92 -1.99
N GLY A 139 11.00 -4.07 -3.31
CA GLY A 139 11.49 -3.07 -4.27
C GLY A 139 10.76 -1.74 -4.11
N SER A 140 9.44 -1.75 -4.04
CA SER A 140 8.64 -0.54 -3.79
C SER A 140 8.98 0.13 -2.46
N PHE A 141 9.12 -0.66 -1.40
CA PHE A 141 9.55 -0.15 -0.09
C PHE A 141 10.92 0.55 -0.20
N ALA A 142 11.88 -0.09 -0.87
CA ALA A 142 13.23 0.46 -1.03
C ALA A 142 13.21 1.79 -1.81
N VAL A 143 12.47 1.87 -2.93
CA VAL A 143 12.31 3.11 -3.71
C VAL A 143 11.71 4.21 -2.83
N GLY A 144 10.63 3.93 -2.11
CA GLY A 144 9.98 4.90 -1.24
C GLY A 144 10.90 5.46 -0.17
N VAL A 145 11.67 4.60 0.50
CA VAL A 145 12.64 5.02 1.53
C VAL A 145 13.79 5.82 0.92
N VAL A 146 14.34 5.40 -0.22
CA VAL A 146 15.44 6.12 -0.89
C VAL A 146 15.02 7.54 -1.28
N VAL A 147 13.83 7.70 -1.86
CA VAL A 147 13.32 9.03 -2.26
C VAL A 147 13.06 9.91 -1.03
N ALA A 148 12.52 9.35 0.05
CA ALA A 148 12.34 10.07 1.31
C ALA A 148 13.66 10.53 1.96
N LEU A 149 14.69 9.68 1.93
CA LEU A 149 16.02 10.04 2.44
C LEU A 149 16.69 11.10 1.57
N ALA A 150 16.56 11.00 0.24
CA ALA A 150 17.04 12.03 -0.68
C ALA A 150 16.37 13.39 -0.41
N PHE A 151 15.05 13.39 -0.15
CA PHE A 151 14.32 14.58 0.26
C PHE A 151 14.84 15.14 1.59
N ALA A 152 14.95 14.32 2.63
CA ALA A 152 15.45 14.74 3.94
C ALA A 152 16.89 15.29 3.89
N LEU A 153 17.73 14.74 3.00
CA LEU A 153 19.08 15.23 2.76
C LEU A 153 19.06 16.57 2.03
N LEU A 154 18.20 16.73 1.03
CA LEU A 154 18.03 18.00 0.31
C LEU A 154 17.56 19.11 1.25
N THR A 155 16.55 18.86 2.09
CA THR A 155 16.05 19.85 3.06
C THR A 155 17.08 20.18 4.14
N LYS A 156 18.02 19.28 4.43
CA LYS A 156 19.13 19.55 5.35
C LYS A 156 20.17 20.51 4.78
N TYR A 157 20.45 20.43 3.48
CA TYR A 157 21.50 21.25 2.83
C TYR A 157 20.97 22.52 2.19
N VAL A 158 19.70 22.53 1.77
CA VAL A 158 19.04 23.68 1.15
C VAL A 158 18.19 24.37 2.19
N LYS A 159 18.60 25.55 2.63
CA LYS A 159 17.73 26.43 3.44
C LYS A 159 16.55 26.86 2.58
N MET A 160 15.37 26.40 2.95
CA MET A 160 14.14 26.79 2.28
C MET A 160 13.88 28.28 2.53
N PRO A 161 13.38 29.04 1.54
CA PRO A 161 12.86 30.37 1.79
C PRO A 161 11.67 30.29 2.74
N ASP A 162 11.54 31.25 3.67
CA ASP A 162 10.40 31.34 4.59
C ASP A 162 9.08 31.31 3.82
N GLY A 163 8.37 30.18 3.86
CA GLY A 163 7.13 30.00 3.12
C GLY A 163 6.63 28.56 3.11
N SER A 164 5.54 28.30 3.86
CA SER A 164 4.86 27.00 3.95
C SER A 164 4.42 26.40 2.60
N VAL A 165 4.26 27.24 1.58
CA VAL A 165 3.87 26.81 0.22
C VAL A 165 5.01 26.06 -0.49
N TYR A 166 6.27 26.49 -0.32
CA TYR A 166 7.41 25.85 -0.99
C TYR A 166 7.70 24.47 -0.40
N GLU A 167 7.62 24.35 0.91
CA GLU A 167 7.77 23.07 1.61
C GLU A 167 6.71 22.06 1.19
N LEU A 168 5.45 22.48 1.15
CA LEU A 168 4.34 21.64 0.68
C LEU A 168 4.53 21.24 -0.79
N ALA A 169 4.94 22.18 -1.64
CA ALA A 169 5.21 21.88 -3.06
C ALA A 169 6.31 20.83 -3.22
N MET A 170 7.42 20.94 -2.47
CA MET A 170 8.50 19.95 -2.55
C MET A 170 8.07 18.58 -1.99
N LEU A 171 7.33 18.55 -0.88
CA LEU A 171 6.77 17.29 -0.34
C LEU A 171 5.93 16.58 -1.41
N MET A 172 5.05 17.31 -2.09
CA MET A 172 4.22 16.77 -3.17
C MET A 172 5.06 16.29 -4.35
N ILE A 173 6.04 17.08 -4.82
CA ILE A 173 6.92 16.71 -5.94
C ILE A 173 7.66 15.40 -5.64
N PHE A 174 8.26 15.27 -4.45
CA PHE A 174 8.99 14.05 -4.11
C PHE A 174 8.07 12.86 -3.86
N ALA A 175 6.85 13.07 -3.35
CA ALA A 175 5.85 12.03 -3.23
C ALA A 175 5.47 11.45 -4.60
N TYR A 176 5.20 12.31 -5.59
CA TYR A 176 4.95 11.88 -6.97
C TYR A 176 6.19 11.26 -7.63
N MET A 177 7.38 11.77 -7.33
CA MET A 177 8.64 11.21 -7.85
C MET A 177 8.82 9.77 -7.36
N SER A 178 8.57 9.49 -6.08
CA SER A 178 8.56 8.12 -5.53
C SER A 178 7.57 7.21 -6.26
N TYR A 179 6.35 7.69 -6.47
CA TYR A 179 5.31 6.95 -7.19
C TYR A 179 5.74 6.61 -8.62
N LEU A 180 6.17 7.61 -9.39
CA LEU A 180 6.58 7.46 -10.79
C LEU A 180 7.81 6.57 -10.93
N MET A 181 8.78 6.70 -10.03
CA MET A 181 10.00 5.90 -10.04
C MET A 181 9.68 4.42 -9.80
N ALA A 182 8.77 4.10 -8.89
CA ALA A 182 8.31 2.73 -8.70
C ALA A 182 7.55 2.18 -9.93
N GLU A 183 6.67 2.97 -10.56
CA GLU A 183 5.98 2.56 -11.80
C GLU A 183 6.97 2.30 -12.95
N LEU A 184 8.03 3.11 -13.08
CA LEU A 184 9.07 2.93 -14.10
C LEU A 184 9.83 1.61 -13.93
N PHE A 185 9.99 1.13 -12.69
CA PHE A 185 10.62 -0.15 -12.39
C PHE A 185 9.63 -1.33 -12.36
N HIS A 186 8.39 -1.13 -12.85
CA HIS A 186 7.30 -2.11 -12.78
C HIS A 186 6.95 -2.56 -11.35
N LEU A 187 7.29 -1.75 -10.35
CA LEU A 187 6.95 -1.99 -8.96
C LEU A 187 5.53 -1.45 -8.67
N THR A 188 5.17 -1.34 -7.39
CA THR A 188 3.90 -0.73 -6.96
C THR A 188 4.12 0.71 -6.48
N GLY A 189 3.64 1.69 -7.24
CA GLY A 189 3.75 3.12 -6.89
C GLY A 189 3.08 3.49 -5.57
N ILE A 190 1.97 2.81 -5.25
CA ILE A 190 1.18 3.01 -4.02
C ILE A 190 1.97 2.63 -2.76
N VAL A 191 2.66 1.49 -2.78
CA VAL A 191 3.54 1.08 -1.68
C VAL A 191 4.69 2.06 -1.52
N SER A 192 5.29 2.47 -2.63
CA SER A 192 6.42 3.38 -2.64
C SER A 192 6.07 4.75 -2.04
N ILE A 193 4.93 5.32 -2.43
CA ILE A 193 4.50 6.63 -1.92
C ILE A 193 4.09 6.56 -0.44
N PHE A 194 3.47 5.46 0.01
CA PHE A 194 3.12 5.26 1.42
C PHE A 194 4.38 5.24 2.29
N PHE A 195 5.38 4.41 1.94
CA PHE A 195 6.63 4.36 2.71
C PHE A 195 7.45 5.63 2.58
N CYS A 196 7.38 6.31 1.43
CA CYS A 196 7.98 7.63 1.25
C CYS A 196 7.39 8.66 2.21
N GLY A 197 6.06 8.79 2.29
CA GLY A 197 5.39 9.69 3.23
C GLY A 197 5.69 9.36 4.70
N SER A 198 5.68 8.06 5.05
CA SER A 198 6.03 7.59 6.39
C SER A 198 7.47 7.94 6.78
N ALA A 199 8.43 7.73 5.87
CA ALA A 199 9.84 8.05 6.10
C ALA A 199 10.10 9.56 6.09
N MET A 200 9.45 10.34 5.23
CA MET A 200 9.54 11.81 5.24
C MET A 200 8.99 12.40 6.54
N SER A 201 7.87 11.87 7.05
CA SER A 201 7.36 12.24 8.36
C SER A 201 8.40 11.97 9.45
N HIS A 202 9.18 10.88 9.35
CA HIS A 202 10.23 10.58 10.32
C HIS A 202 11.45 11.50 10.21
N TYR A 203 12.00 11.69 9.01
CA TYR A 203 13.31 12.32 8.81
C TYR A 203 13.25 13.79 8.40
N ALA A 204 12.20 14.21 7.67
CA ALA A 204 12.10 15.57 7.16
C ALA A 204 11.24 16.48 8.05
N TYR A 205 10.29 15.95 8.83
CA TYR A 205 9.47 16.76 9.73
C TYR A 205 10.30 17.63 10.70
N ASN A 206 11.39 17.07 11.22
CA ASN A 206 12.28 17.78 12.14
C ASN A 206 13.14 18.84 11.43
N ASN A 207 13.29 18.78 10.11
CA ASN A 207 14.05 19.75 9.31
C ASN A 207 13.14 20.87 8.74
N LEU A 208 11.82 20.65 8.71
CA LEU A 208 10.81 21.57 8.15
C LEU A 208 10.22 22.53 9.19
N SER A 209 10.69 22.50 10.44
CA SER A 209 10.12 23.26 11.56
C SER A 209 11.14 24.11 12.33
N GLU A 210 12.28 24.42 11.70
CA GLU A 210 13.15 25.54 12.12
C GLU A 210 13.01 26.73 11.18
#